data_AF-A0A538RDM4-F1
#
_entry.id   AF-A0A538RDM4-F1
#
_cell.length_a   1.000
_cell.length_b   1.000
_cell.length_c   1.000
_cell.angle_alpha   90.00
_cell.angle_beta   90.00
_cell.angle_gamma   90.00
#
_symmetry.space_group_name_H-M   'P 1'
#
loop_
_entity.id
_entity.type
_entity.pdbx_description
1 polymer ?
#
loop_
_entity_poly.entity_id
_entity_poly.type
_entity_poly.pdbx_seq_one_letter_code
_entity_poly.pdbx_strand_id
1 'polypeptide(L)'
;MTLPLIVLAALSILTGYLGIPEFLGPMFETDAGGAAHEGGAAIGIMVVATGLGLLGIAGAYYVYVHNPALPDQFARRWESLYQASLNKWYVDEAYDRTIVRPTFSAATELWKRVDVNVIDGAVNGVARAIAWGGWLLRVMQSGQTQHYALGMALGAVVLFTMFLFF
;
A
#
# COMPACT_ATOMS: atom_id res chain seq x y z
N MET A 1 -22.51 20.07 16.26
CA MET A 1 -21.59 20.63 15.25
C MET A 1 -21.13 22.05 15.59
N THR A 2 -22.00 22.92 16.13
CA THR A 2 -21.62 24.26 16.61
C THR A 2 -20.62 24.21 17.77
N LEU A 3 -20.83 23.31 18.74
CA LEU A 3 -19.96 23.20 19.91
C LEU A 3 -18.49 22.88 19.55
N PRO A 4 -18.16 21.84 18.73
CA PRO A 4 -16.78 21.62 18.30
C PRO A 4 -16.15 22.80 17.55
N LEU A 5 -16.90 23.46 16.66
CA LEU A 5 -16.38 24.59 15.89
C LEU A 5 -16.07 25.81 16.76
N ILE A 6 -16.92 26.11 17.74
CA ILE A 6 -16.70 27.22 18.69
C ILE A 6 -15.45 26.95 19.55
N VAL A 7 -15.29 25.71 20.02
CA VAL A 7 -14.10 25.32 20.79
C VAL A 7 -12.83 25.48 19.96
N LEU A 8 -12.83 25.01 18.71
CA LEU A 8 -11.66 25.17 17.81
C LEU A 8 -11.36 26.64 17.49
N ALA A 9 -12.38 27.47 17.27
CA ALA A 9 -12.20 28.89 17.02
C ALA A 9 -11.60 29.62 18.24
N ALA A 10 -12.12 29.32 19.45
CA ALA A 10 -11.58 29.88 20.69
C ALA A 10 -10.11 29.49 20.90
N LEU A 11 -9.77 28.21 20.68
CA LEU A 11 -8.38 27.75 20.76
C LEU A 11 -7.48 28.43 19.73
N SER A 12 -7.93 28.59 18.48
CA SER A 12 -7.15 29.29 17.44
C SER A 12 -6.86 30.75 17.79
N ILE A 13 -7.81 31.46 18.41
CA ILE A 13 -7.62 32.86 18.87
C ILE A 13 -6.66 32.90 20.06
N LEU A 14 -6.86 32.03 21.05
CA LEU A 14 -6.02 31.96 22.25
C LEU A 14 -4.56 31.64 21.88
N THR A 15 -4.33 30.65 21.02
CA THR A 15 -2.98 30.29 20.54
C THR A 15 -2.35 31.41 19.72
N GLY A 16 -3.13 32.16 18.93
CA GLY A 16 -2.64 33.32 18.19
C GLY A 16 -2.16 34.46 19.10
N TYR A 17 -2.83 34.69 20.24
CA TYR A 17 -2.47 35.72 21.21
C TYR A 17 -1.30 35.29 22.13
N LEU A 18 -1.20 34.00 22.44
CA LEU A 18 -0.14 33.44 23.29
C LEU A 18 1.27 33.52 22.68
N GLY A 19 1.42 33.91 21.41
CA GLY A 19 2.73 34.16 20.81
C GLY A 19 3.63 32.91 20.79
N ILE A 20 3.38 32.02 19.83
CA ILE A 20 4.17 30.79 19.58
C ILE A 20 5.71 30.99 19.57
N PRO A 21 6.30 32.13 19.13
CA PRO A 21 7.76 32.28 19.10
C PRO A 21 8.42 32.12 20.48
N GLU A 22 7.79 32.61 21.54
CA GLU A 22 8.34 32.56 22.89
C GLU A 22 8.12 31.18 23.53
N PHE A 23 6.99 30.54 23.21
CA PHE A 23 6.67 29.17 23.64
C PHE A 23 7.60 28.11 23.03
N LEU A 24 8.02 28.29 21.77
CA LEU A 24 8.94 27.36 21.10
C LEU A 24 10.42 27.72 21.25
N GLY A 25 10.73 28.90 21.83
CA GLY A 25 12.10 29.36 22.06
C GLY A 25 13.02 28.32 22.75
N PRO A 26 12.56 27.61 23.81
CA PRO A 26 13.36 26.58 24.47
C PRO A 26 13.51 25.27 23.65
N MET A 27 12.61 25.00 22.70
CA MET A 27 12.67 23.80 21.85
C MET A 27 13.63 23.98 20.67
N PHE A 28 13.88 25.24 20.28
CA PHE A 28 14.81 25.64 19.24
C PHE A 28 16.15 26.16 19.81
N GLU A 29 16.60 25.65 20.97
CA GLU A 29 17.99 25.84 21.44
C GLU A 29 18.94 25.29 20.37
N THR A 30 19.38 26.16 19.48
CA THR A 30 20.48 25.93 18.56
C THR A 30 21.43 27.10 18.76
N ASP A 31 22.69 26.77 19.02
CA ASP A 31 23.86 27.63 18.96
C ASP A 31 23.99 28.30 17.57
N ALA A 32 23.06 29.15 17.20
CA ALA A 32 23.17 30.07 16.09
C ALA A 32 23.65 31.40 16.68
N GLY A 33 24.97 31.59 16.70
CA GLY A 33 25.61 32.90 16.84
C GLY A 33 25.29 33.83 15.66
N GLY A 34 24.01 34.05 15.36
CA GLY A 34 23.51 34.87 14.28
C GLY A 34 22.47 35.82 14.82
N ALA A 35 22.92 37.06 15.07
CA ALA A 35 22.14 38.27 15.33
C ALA A 35 20.62 38.09 15.43
N ALA A 36 20.09 38.34 16.63
CA ALA A 36 18.68 38.66 16.82
C ALA A 36 18.26 39.60 15.69
N HIS A 37 17.32 39.15 14.86
CA HIS A 37 16.74 39.97 13.79
C HIS A 37 15.78 41.01 14.38
N GLU A 38 16.19 41.69 15.46
CA GLU A 38 15.48 42.82 16.07
C GLU A 38 15.92 44.13 15.41
N GLY A 39 15.72 44.22 14.10
CA GLY A 39 16.01 45.41 13.32
C GLY A 39 14.84 45.79 12.41
N GLY A 40 14.77 47.06 12.00
CA GLY A 40 13.71 47.57 11.12
C GLY A 40 13.55 46.78 9.80
N ALA A 41 14.58 46.03 9.38
CA ALA A 41 14.51 45.11 8.25
C ALA A 41 13.56 43.91 8.50
N ALA A 42 13.51 43.37 9.72
CA ALA A 42 12.60 42.27 10.07
C ALA A 42 11.14 42.73 10.09
N ILE A 43 10.88 43.94 10.61
CA ILE A 43 9.55 44.56 10.55
C ILE A 43 9.16 44.82 9.09
N GLY A 44 10.10 45.27 8.25
CA GLY A 44 9.89 45.43 6.82
C GLY A 44 9.44 44.14 6.14
N ILE A 45 10.12 43.02 6.40
CA ILE A 45 9.76 41.71 5.84
C ILE A 45 8.39 41.25 6.35
N MET A 46 8.09 41.42 7.64
CA MET A 46 6.78 41.06 8.21
C MET A 46 5.65 41.84 7.55
N VAL A 47 5.78 43.17 7.43
CA VAL A 47 4.76 44.02 6.81
C VAL A 47 4.57 43.64 5.33
N VAL A 48 5.65 43.40 4.60
CA VAL A 48 5.58 42.98 3.19
C VAL A 48 4.91 41.60 3.07
N ALA A 49 5.28 40.63 3.90
CA ALA A 49 4.69 39.30 3.88
C ALA A 49 3.19 39.33 4.21
N THR A 50 2.80 40.05 5.26
CA THR A 50 1.38 40.26 5.62
C THR A 50 0.62 40.98 4.50
N GLY A 51 1.22 42.02 3.91
CA GLY A 51 0.64 42.76 2.78
C GLY A 51 0.41 41.87 1.56
N LEU A 52 1.40 41.07 1.17
CA LEU A 52 1.27 40.11 0.07
C LEU A 52 0.21 39.04 0.36
N GLY A 53 0.11 38.56 1.60
CA GLY A 53 -0.94 37.64 2.03
C GLY A 53 -2.34 38.24 1.88
N LEU A 54 -2.55 39.47 2.35
CA LEU A 54 -3.82 40.19 2.20
C LEU A 54 -4.16 40.46 0.73
N LEU A 55 -3.18 40.84 -0.09
CA LEU A 55 -3.35 41.01 -1.53
C LEU A 55 -3.72 39.69 -2.22
N GLY A 56 -3.12 38.56 -1.79
CA GLY A 56 -3.47 37.23 -2.27
C GLY A 56 -4.93 36.87 -1.96
N ILE A 57 -5.39 37.14 -0.74
CA ILE A 57 -6.79 36.92 -0.33
C ILE A 57 -7.73 37.83 -1.13
N ALA A 58 -7.40 39.12 -1.28
CA ALA A 58 -8.19 40.07 -2.06
C ALA A 58 -8.26 39.66 -3.55
N GLY A 59 -7.14 39.22 -4.12
CA GLY A 59 -7.08 38.69 -5.49
C GLY A 59 -7.93 37.43 -5.66
N ALA A 60 -7.88 36.50 -4.70
CA ALA A 60 -8.73 35.31 -4.70
C ALA A 60 -10.22 35.68 -4.61
N TYR A 61 -10.59 36.62 -3.73
CA TYR A 61 -11.97 37.12 -3.63
C TYR A 61 -12.45 37.73 -4.96
N TYR A 62 -11.62 38.54 -5.61
CA TYR A 62 -11.98 39.12 -6.90
C TYR A 62 -12.19 38.06 -7.99
N VAL A 63 -11.29 37.08 -8.09
CA VAL A 63 -11.35 36.01 -9.11
C VAL A 63 -12.49 35.04 -8.87
N TYR A 64 -12.80 34.68 -7.62
CA TYR A 64 -13.81 33.66 -7.31
C TYR A 64 -15.20 34.22 -6.99
N VAL A 65 -15.30 35.42 -6.40
CA VAL A 65 -16.58 36.01 -5.99
C VAL A 65 -17.03 37.10 -6.96
N HIS A 66 -16.14 38.04 -7.29
CA HIS A 66 -16.52 39.20 -8.10
C HIS A 66 -16.65 38.87 -9.60
N ASN A 67 -15.75 38.05 -10.15
CA ASN A 67 -15.81 37.64 -11.56
C ASN A 67 -15.52 36.14 -11.76
N PRO A 68 -16.54 35.29 -11.56
CA PRO A 68 -16.42 33.82 -11.64
C PRO A 68 -16.05 33.28 -13.03
N ALA A 69 -15.99 34.12 -14.08
CA ALA A 69 -15.55 33.69 -15.41
C ALA A 69 -14.01 33.71 -15.57
N LEU A 70 -13.28 34.34 -14.64
CA LEU A 70 -11.81 34.41 -14.70
C LEU A 70 -11.11 33.06 -14.42
N PRO A 71 -11.53 32.23 -13.44
CA PRO A 71 -10.96 30.91 -13.22
C PRO A 71 -10.94 30.05 -14.48
N ASP A 72 -12.06 29.99 -15.21
CA ASP A 72 -12.17 29.20 -16.45
C ASP A 72 -11.28 29.73 -17.57
N GLN A 73 -11.14 31.05 -17.67
CA GLN A 73 -10.23 31.67 -18.63
C GLN A 73 -8.77 31.37 -18.31
N PHE A 74 -8.39 31.42 -17.04
CA PHE A 74 -7.04 31.05 -16.59
C PHE A 74 -6.78 29.56 -16.82
N ALA A 75 -7.75 28.69 -16.52
CA ALA A 75 -7.64 27.26 -16.77
C ALA A 75 -7.44 26.95 -18.25
N ARG A 76 -8.17 27.60 -19.16
CA ARG A 76 -8.01 27.43 -20.61
C ARG A 76 -6.68 28.00 -21.12
N ARG A 77 -6.20 29.10 -20.55
CA ARG A 77 -4.95 29.73 -20.97
C ARG A 77 -3.72 28.94 -20.49
N TRP A 78 -3.79 28.33 -19.31
CA TRP A 78 -2.70 27.63 -18.63
C TRP A 78 -3.05 26.16 -18.47
N GLU A 79 -3.65 25.56 -19.51
CA GLU A 79 -4.24 24.22 -19.44
C GLU A 79 -3.27 23.17 -18.92
N SER A 80 -2.01 23.16 -19.37
CA SER A 80 -1.02 22.20 -18.88
C SER A 80 -0.71 22.33 -17.38
N LEU A 81 -0.60 23.55 -16.85
CA LEU A 81 -0.32 23.79 -15.44
C LEU A 81 -1.57 23.54 -14.59
N TYR A 82 -2.74 23.89 -15.11
CA TYR A 82 -4.02 23.57 -14.51
C TYR A 82 -4.22 22.05 -14.41
N GLN A 83 -3.99 21.31 -15.50
CA GLN A 83 -4.06 19.85 -15.51
C GLN A 83 -3.03 19.20 -14.57
N ALA A 84 -1.80 19.73 -14.50
CA ALA A 84 -0.81 19.26 -13.53
C ALA A 84 -1.30 19.47 -12.09
N SER A 85 -1.79 20.65 -11.74
CA SER A 85 -2.34 20.91 -10.39
C SER A 85 -3.60 20.10 -10.11
N LEU A 86 -4.47 19.92 -11.12
CA LEU A 86 -5.73 19.16 -11.02
C LEU A 86 -5.47 17.67 -10.76
N ASN A 87 -4.49 17.10 -11.46
CA ASN A 87 -4.07 15.71 -11.26
C ASN A 87 -3.01 15.59 -10.15
N LYS A 88 -2.99 16.52 -9.17
CA LYS A 88 -2.10 16.46 -8.00
C LYS A 88 -0.62 16.23 -8.35
N TRP A 89 -0.15 16.86 -9.42
CA TRP A 89 1.21 16.71 -9.96
C TRP A 89 1.57 15.30 -10.46
N TYR A 90 0.57 14.46 -10.73
CA TYR A 90 0.71 13.07 -11.16
C TYR A 90 1.49 12.17 -10.19
N VAL A 91 1.64 12.58 -8.93
CA VAL A 91 2.39 11.84 -7.91
C VAL A 91 1.67 10.54 -7.56
N ASP A 92 0.34 10.62 -7.37
CA ASP A 92 -0.50 9.47 -7.04
C ASP A 92 -0.44 8.41 -8.16
N GLU A 93 -0.54 8.84 -9.42
CA GLU A 93 -0.52 7.95 -10.58
C GLU A 93 0.87 7.40 -10.88
N ALA A 94 1.93 8.16 -10.57
CA ALA A 94 3.29 7.63 -10.60
C ALA A 94 3.46 6.54 -9.55
N TYR A 95 3.01 6.78 -8.32
CA TYR A 95 3.05 5.78 -7.23
C TYR A 95 2.24 4.53 -7.56
N ASP A 96 1.03 4.69 -8.11
CA ASP A 96 0.20 3.57 -8.56
C ASP A 96 0.91 2.71 -9.61
N ARG A 97 1.52 3.35 -10.62
CA ARG A 97 2.20 2.64 -11.71
C ARG A 97 3.52 2.01 -11.32
N THR A 98 4.28 2.64 -10.43
CA THR A 98 5.65 2.23 -10.08
C THR A 98 5.70 1.29 -8.89
N ILE A 99 4.81 1.45 -7.92
CA ILE A 99 4.80 0.67 -6.68
C ILE A 99 3.60 -0.25 -6.64
N VAL A 100 2.38 0.29 -6.72
CA VAL A 100 1.16 -0.49 -6.44
C VAL A 100 0.96 -1.61 -7.47
N ARG A 101 0.85 -1.28 -8.76
CA ARG A 101 0.58 -2.27 -9.82
C ARG A 101 1.65 -3.37 -9.91
N PRO A 102 2.95 -3.06 -9.89
CA PRO A 102 3.98 -4.09 -9.95
C PRO A 102 3.91 -5.03 -8.74
N THR A 103 3.68 -4.51 -7.54
CA THR A 103 3.52 -5.34 -6.34
C THR A 103 2.32 -6.27 -6.44
N PHE A 104 1.15 -5.78 -6.89
CA PHE A 104 -0.02 -6.62 -7.11
C PHE A 104 0.19 -7.68 -8.19
N SER A 105 0.84 -7.31 -9.30
CA SER A 105 1.18 -8.24 -10.37
C SER A 105 2.12 -9.33 -9.87
N ALA A 106 3.17 -8.95 -9.13
CA ALA A 106 4.12 -9.90 -8.55
C ALA A 106 3.44 -10.85 -7.56
N ALA A 107 2.58 -10.34 -6.69
CA ALA A 107 1.81 -11.15 -5.75
C ALA A 107 0.89 -12.15 -6.48
N THR A 108 0.22 -11.70 -7.54
CA THR A 108 -0.68 -12.55 -8.33
C THR A 108 0.08 -13.65 -9.08
N GLU A 109 1.24 -13.32 -9.66
CA GLU A 109 2.10 -14.31 -10.32
C GLU A 109 2.65 -15.33 -9.31
N LEU A 110 3.07 -14.87 -8.13
CA LEU A 110 3.56 -15.76 -7.08
C LEU A 110 2.46 -16.72 -6.61
N TRP A 111 1.25 -16.23 -6.38
CA TRP A 111 0.11 -17.07 -5.99
C TRP A 111 -0.21 -18.13 -7.07
N LYS A 112 -0.35 -17.74 -8.33
CA LYS A 112 -0.67 -18.70 -9.40
C LYS A 112 0.43 -19.72 -9.64
N ARG A 113 1.70 -19.30 -9.61
CA ARG A 113 2.82 -20.19 -9.93
C ARG A 113 3.25 -21.06 -8.76
N VAL A 114 3.21 -20.54 -7.55
CA VAL A 114 3.68 -21.28 -6.37
C VAL A 114 2.52 -22.05 -5.76
N ASP A 115 1.44 -21.36 -5.41
CA ASP A 115 0.35 -21.99 -4.67
C ASP A 115 -0.42 -22.97 -5.56
N VAL A 116 -1.01 -22.47 -6.64
CA VAL A 116 -1.88 -23.28 -7.51
C VAL A 116 -1.12 -24.35 -8.29
N ASN A 117 0.08 -24.05 -8.81
CA ASN A 117 0.81 -25.03 -9.62
C ASN A 117 1.70 -25.95 -8.80
N VAL A 118 2.39 -25.45 -7.77
CA VAL A 118 3.35 -26.26 -7.01
C VAL A 118 2.69 -26.90 -5.80
N ILE A 119 2.04 -26.11 -4.94
CA ILE A 119 1.46 -26.63 -3.69
C ILE A 119 0.25 -27.52 -4.00
N ASP A 120 -0.76 -26.97 -4.68
CA ASP A 120 -1.95 -27.74 -5.07
C ASP A 120 -1.58 -28.88 -6.03
N GLY A 121 -0.62 -28.65 -6.92
CA GLY A 121 -0.11 -29.68 -7.83
C GLY A 121 0.50 -30.87 -7.10
N ALA A 122 1.31 -30.61 -6.06
CA ALA A 122 1.92 -31.65 -5.24
C ALA A 122 0.86 -32.41 -4.43
N VAL A 123 -0.06 -31.70 -3.76
CA VAL A 123 -1.12 -32.31 -2.95
C VAL A 123 -2.03 -33.19 -3.82
N ASN A 124 -2.50 -32.68 -4.95
CA ASN A 124 -3.30 -33.45 -5.90
C ASN A 124 -2.50 -34.59 -6.55
N GLY A 125 -1.19 -34.43 -6.70
CA GLY A 125 -0.26 -35.46 -7.13
C GLY A 125 -0.26 -36.65 -6.18
N VAL A 126 -0.10 -36.39 -4.88
CA VAL A 126 -0.13 -37.44 -3.83
C VAL A 126 -1.48 -38.14 -3.81
N ALA A 127 -2.59 -37.40 -3.86
CA ALA A 127 -3.93 -37.98 -3.90
C ALA A 127 -4.11 -38.92 -5.11
N ARG A 128 -3.65 -38.51 -6.31
CA ARG A 128 -3.69 -39.33 -7.52
C ARG A 128 -2.81 -40.58 -7.41
N ALA A 129 -1.62 -40.47 -6.83
CA ALA A 129 -0.73 -41.61 -6.62
C ALA A 129 -1.37 -42.67 -5.71
N ILE A 130 -1.99 -42.24 -4.61
CA ILE A 130 -2.71 -43.13 -3.69
C ILE A 130 -3.90 -43.78 -4.39
N ALA A 131 -4.71 -42.99 -5.11
CA ALA A 131 -5.87 -43.51 -5.84
C ALA A 131 -5.46 -44.54 -6.90
N TRP A 132 -4.36 -44.29 -7.62
CA TRP A 132 -3.81 -45.22 -8.59
C TRP A 132 -3.30 -46.51 -7.95
N GLY A 133 -2.60 -46.41 -6.82
CA GLY A 133 -2.20 -47.58 -6.02
C GLY A 133 -3.38 -48.41 -5.56
N GLY A 134 -4.45 -47.77 -5.07
CA GLY A 134 -5.70 -48.43 -4.70
C GLY A 134 -6.39 -49.11 -5.88
N TRP A 135 -6.39 -48.48 -7.06
CA TRP A 135 -6.90 -49.09 -8.29
C TRP A 135 -6.08 -50.33 -8.69
N LEU A 136 -4.75 -50.27 -8.61
CA LEU A 136 -3.87 -51.40 -8.94
C LEU A 136 -4.13 -52.59 -8.01
N LEU A 137 -4.21 -52.33 -6.69
CA LEU A 137 -4.57 -53.35 -5.70
C LEU A 137 -5.95 -53.96 -5.96
N ARG A 138 -6.92 -53.15 -6.39
CA ARG A 138 -8.26 -53.61 -6.74
C ARG A 138 -8.25 -54.55 -7.95
N VAL A 139 -7.43 -54.28 -8.96
CA VAL A 139 -7.33 -55.15 -10.16
C VAL A 139 -6.66 -56.49 -9.83
N MET A 140 -5.74 -56.54 -8.87
CA MET A 140 -5.13 -57.80 -8.42
C MET A 140 -6.12 -58.73 -7.69
N GLN A 141 -7.23 -58.20 -7.19
CA GLN A 141 -8.28 -58.96 -6.51
C GLN A 141 -9.33 -59.46 -7.52
N SER A 142 -9.02 -60.56 -8.21
CA SER A 142 -9.87 -61.11 -9.28
C SER A 142 -11.06 -61.95 -8.79
N GLY A 143 -11.14 -62.27 -7.49
CA GLY A 143 -12.19 -63.13 -6.93
C GLY A 143 -12.04 -64.63 -7.23
N GLN A 144 -11.06 -65.02 -8.05
CA GLN A 144 -10.79 -66.42 -8.39
C GLN A 144 -9.91 -67.08 -7.31
N THR A 145 -10.47 -68.04 -6.56
CA THR A 145 -9.78 -68.77 -5.46
C THR A 145 -8.42 -69.37 -5.86
N GLN A 146 -8.28 -69.82 -7.12
CA GLN A 146 -7.01 -70.34 -7.65
C GLN A 146 -5.88 -69.30 -7.66
N HIS A 147 -6.16 -68.03 -7.98
CA HIS A 147 -5.16 -66.97 -7.97
C HIS A 147 -4.67 -66.68 -6.56
N TYR A 148 -5.55 -66.74 -5.56
CA TYR A 148 -5.18 -66.59 -4.15
C TYR A 148 -4.28 -67.72 -3.66
N ALA A 149 -4.61 -68.97 -3.98
CA ALA A 149 -3.81 -70.12 -3.59
C ALA A 149 -2.39 -70.05 -4.17
N LEU A 150 -2.27 -69.67 -5.44
CA LEU A 150 -0.99 -69.47 -6.12
C LEU A 150 -0.18 -68.34 -5.47
N GLY A 151 -0.83 -67.21 -5.16
CA GLY A 151 -0.22 -66.08 -4.45
C GLY A 151 0.31 -66.46 -3.05
N MET A 152 -0.44 -67.25 -2.29
CA MET A 152 -0.01 -67.73 -0.96
C MET A 152 1.20 -68.68 -1.07
N ALA A 153 1.19 -69.62 -2.02
CA ALA A 153 2.31 -70.54 -2.24
C ALA A 153 3.60 -69.79 -2.62
N LEU A 154 3.51 -68.82 -3.54
CA LEU A 154 4.63 -67.94 -3.88
C LEU A 154 5.13 -67.16 -2.66
N GLY A 155 4.22 -66.57 -1.88
CA GLY A 155 4.58 -65.83 -0.65
C GLY A 155 5.33 -66.72 0.35
N ALA A 156 4.88 -67.96 0.56
CA ALA A 156 5.54 -68.91 1.43
C ALA A 156 6.96 -69.25 0.95
N VAL A 157 7.14 -69.52 -0.36
CA VAL A 157 8.47 -69.78 -0.94
C VAL A 157 9.40 -68.58 -0.73
N VAL A 158 8.94 -67.36 -0.99
CA VAL A 158 9.73 -66.14 -0.81
C VAL A 158 10.15 -65.97 0.65
N LEU A 159 9.22 -66.14 1.60
CA LEU A 159 9.52 -66.03 3.03
C LEU A 159 10.53 -67.10 3.49
N PHE A 160 10.34 -68.36 3.08
CA PHE A 160 11.29 -69.43 3.39
C PHE A 160 12.68 -69.15 2.81
N THR A 161 12.73 -68.63 1.60
CA THR A 161 13.99 -68.27 0.94
C THR A 161 14.67 -67.13 1.70
N MET A 162 13.95 -66.05 2.02
CA MET A 162 14.49 -64.95 2.82
C MET A 162 15.02 -65.41 4.18
N PHE A 163 14.28 -66.27 4.89
CA PHE A 163 14.70 -66.82 6.18
C PHE A 163 15.95 -67.71 6.10
N LEU A 164 16.18 -68.38 4.98
CA LEU A 164 17.38 -69.21 4.80
C LEU A 164 18.62 -68.39 4.45
N PHE A 165 18.44 -67.24 3.80
CA PHE A 165 19.53 -66.37 3.36
C PHE A 165 19.87 -65.24 4.34
N PHE A 166 18.93 -64.86 5.23
CA PHE A 166 19.13 -63.90 6.31
C PHE A 166 18.94 -64.59 7.66
#